data_AF-A0A4V1M4X8-F1
#
_entry.id   AF-A0A4V1M4X8-F1
#
_cell.length_a   1.000
_cell.length_b   1.000
_cell.length_c   1.000
_cell.angle_alpha   90.00
_cell.angle_beta   90.00
_cell.angle_gamma   90.00
#
_symmetry.space_group_name_H-M   'P 1'
#
loop_
_entity.id
_entity.type
_entity.pdbx_description
1 polymer ?
#
loop_
_entity_poly.entity_id
_entity_poly.type
_entity_poly.pdbx_seq_one_letter_code
_entity_poly.pdbx_strand_id
1 'polypeptide(L)'
;MLLNPKHIHQDLLSTLSFDKRQKDDTPHTALLIGPQGQLVCWTTNKNQPFSHDPQSEGEQQHERNGDITHSGAVANGEENDQNEDRVHEEEKQDVDEVEEEEEEPYLEDPERLRLILGLASQWEEDASPRVECELGRVLLHPIPLPPPEIPASGVPLPTVRTTLPSSFVLVLNGSSRTPWTTLNAKADEFRERWKVHAGI
;
A
#
# COMPACT_ATOMS: atom_id res chain seq x y z
N MET A 1 5.61 1.29 -29.39
CA MET A 1 5.79 2.26 -28.29
C MET A 1 6.26 1.55 -27.02
N LEU A 2 7.35 1.99 -26.39
CA LEU A 2 7.89 1.41 -25.15
C LEU A 2 7.44 2.25 -23.96
N LEU A 3 6.57 1.70 -23.11
CA LEU A 3 6.20 2.34 -21.84
C LEU A 3 7.42 2.35 -20.91
N ASN A 4 7.75 3.49 -20.31
CA ASN A 4 8.88 3.61 -19.38
C ASN A 4 8.47 3.11 -17.98
N PRO A 5 9.05 2.01 -17.47
CA PRO A 5 8.66 1.45 -16.17
C PRO A 5 8.83 2.42 -15.00
N LYS A 6 9.82 3.32 -15.06
CA LYS A 6 10.06 4.31 -14.02
C LYS A 6 8.93 5.33 -13.92
N HIS A 7 8.39 5.77 -15.05
CA HIS A 7 7.28 6.73 -15.08
C HIS A 7 6.00 6.08 -14.56
N ILE A 8 5.70 4.84 -15.01
CA ILE A 8 4.54 4.09 -14.52
C ILE A 8 4.58 3.93 -13.00
N HIS A 9 5.74 3.56 -12.45
CA HIS A 9 5.89 3.41 -11.01
C HIS A 9 5.70 4.74 -10.26
N GLN A 10 6.26 5.85 -10.77
CA GLN A 10 6.05 7.18 -10.19
C GLN A 10 4.59 7.64 -10.25
N ASP A 11 3.90 7.34 -11.35
CA ASP A 11 2.48 7.65 -11.52
C ASP A 11 1.59 6.89 -10.54
N LEU A 12 1.89 5.60 -10.34
CA LEU A 12 1.24 4.77 -9.32
C LEU A 12 1.56 5.27 -7.91
N LEU A 13 2.80 5.65 -7.61
CA LEU A 13 3.14 6.18 -6.29
C LEU A 13 2.39 7.49 -6.01
N SER A 14 2.20 8.30 -7.05
CA SER A 14 1.48 9.57 -6.94
C SER A 14 -0.01 9.38 -6.61
N THR A 15 -0.63 8.24 -6.96
CA THR A 15 -2.02 7.96 -6.57
C THR A 15 -2.17 7.68 -5.07
N LEU A 16 -1.09 7.21 -4.43
CA LEU A 16 -1.02 6.96 -2.99
C LEU A 16 -0.67 8.22 -2.18
N SER A 17 -0.54 9.38 -2.82
CA SER A 17 -0.04 10.59 -2.16
C SER A 17 -0.91 10.98 -0.96
N PHE A 18 -0.21 11.16 0.15
CA PHE A 18 -0.74 11.27 1.50
C PHE A 18 -0.92 12.73 1.90
N ASP A 19 -2.14 13.17 2.21
CA ASP A 19 -2.33 14.33 3.08
C ASP A 19 -2.28 13.83 4.53
N LYS A 20 -1.36 14.37 5.34
CA LYS A 20 -1.18 13.97 6.75
C LYS A 20 -2.43 14.14 7.60
N ARG A 21 -3.41 14.92 7.12
CA ARG A 21 -4.70 15.14 7.78
C ARG A 21 -5.79 14.14 7.39
N GLN A 22 -5.54 13.28 6.41
CA GLN A 22 -6.53 12.37 5.79
C GLN A 22 -5.93 10.98 5.59
N LYS A 23 -5.36 10.41 6.66
CA LYS A 23 -4.61 9.15 6.62
C LYS A 23 -5.45 7.98 6.06
N ASP A 24 -6.75 7.97 6.34
CA ASP A 24 -7.65 6.86 5.99
C ASP A 24 -8.47 7.12 4.71
N ASP A 25 -8.38 8.32 4.14
CA ASP A 25 -9.16 8.69 2.95
C ASP A 25 -8.43 8.41 1.63
N THR A 26 -7.17 7.96 1.67
CA THR A 26 -6.35 7.73 0.48
C THR A 26 -6.08 6.25 0.25
N PRO A 27 -5.96 5.79 -1.02
CA PRO A 27 -5.53 4.43 -1.30
C PRO A 27 -4.13 4.19 -0.72
N HIS A 28 -3.92 3.00 -0.16
CA HIS A 28 -2.62 2.58 0.37
C HIS A 28 -1.92 1.57 -0.54
N THR A 29 -2.61 0.99 -1.53
CA THR A 29 -2.02 0.06 -2.52
C THR A 29 -2.52 0.41 -3.92
N ALA A 30 -1.62 0.41 -4.90
CA ALA A 30 -1.94 0.60 -6.31
C ALA A 30 -1.23 -0.43 -7.19
N LEU A 31 -1.94 -1.03 -8.14
CA LEU A 31 -1.42 -2.01 -9.08
C LEU A 31 -1.82 -1.64 -10.50
N LEU A 32 -0.96 -1.96 -11.45
CA LEU A 32 -1.28 -1.96 -12.87
C LEU A 32 -1.16 -3.37 -13.42
N ILE A 33 -2.28 -3.90 -13.92
CA ILE A 33 -2.40 -5.26 -14.42
C ILE A 33 -2.53 -5.23 -15.94
N GLY A 34 -1.70 -6.05 -16.54
CA GLY A 34 -1.63 -6.40 -17.94
C GLY A 34 -2.91 -7.04 -18.45
N PRO A 35 -3.21 -6.94 -19.75
CA PRO A 35 -4.44 -7.50 -20.26
C PRO A 35 -4.54 -9.03 -20.17
N GLN A 36 -3.42 -9.74 -20.00
CA GLN A 36 -3.41 -11.20 -19.82
C GLN A 36 -3.34 -11.56 -18.32
N GLY A 37 -3.70 -10.63 -17.44
CA GLY A 37 -3.65 -10.79 -15.99
C GLY A 37 -2.24 -10.66 -15.38
N GLN A 38 -1.21 -10.35 -16.18
CA GLN A 38 0.15 -10.20 -15.65
C GLN A 38 0.32 -8.91 -14.85
N LEU A 39 0.91 -8.97 -13.66
CA LEU A 39 1.27 -7.77 -12.92
C LEU A 39 2.36 -6.98 -13.67
N VAL A 40 2.09 -5.73 -14.02
CA VAL A 40 3.06 -4.84 -14.70
C VAL A 40 3.88 -4.07 -13.66
N CYS A 41 3.20 -3.47 -12.69
CA CYS A 41 3.81 -2.66 -11.63
C CYS A 41 2.86 -2.57 -10.44
N TRP A 42 3.40 -2.39 -9.24
CA TRP A 42 2.63 -2.12 -8.03
C TRP A 42 3.42 -1.24 -7.07
N THR A 43 2.72 -0.67 -6.08
CA THR A 43 3.31 0.13 -5.01
C THR A 43 2.37 0.19 -3.80
N THR A 44 2.94 0.44 -2.63
CA THR A 44 2.23 0.58 -1.35
C THR A 44 2.73 1.80 -0.58
N ASN A 45 1.86 2.35 0.27
CA ASN A 45 2.21 3.43 1.17
C ASN A 45 2.85 2.86 2.44
N LYS A 46 4.17 3.01 2.57
CA LYS A 46 4.96 2.53 3.71
C LYS A 46 4.69 3.25 5.05
N ASN A 47 3.82 4.27 5.07
CA ASN A 47 3.52 5.08 6.25
C ASN A 47 2.24 4.68 6.99
N GLN A 48 1.48 3.68 6.51
CA GLN A 48 0.73 2.85 7.45
C GLN A 48 1.78 2.00 8.18
N PRO A 49 1.72 1.88 9.52
CA PRO A 49 2.67 1.01 10.21
C PRO A 49 2.48 -0.36 9.56
N PHE A 50 3.52 -0.84 8.89
CA PHE A 50 3.76 -2.21 8.46
C PHE A 50 5.10 -2.54 9.07
N SER A 51 5.07 -3.35 10.12
CA SER A 51 6.28 -3.84 10.74
C SER A 51 6.95 -4.83 9.79
N HIS A 52 8.02 -4.39 9.13
CA HIS A 52 9.20 -5.22 9.04
C HIS A 52 10.42 -4.37 8.69
N ASP A 53 11.38 -4.36 9.62
CA ASP A 53 12.77 -4.14 9.30
C ASP A 53 13.15 -5.03 8.11
N PRO A 54 13.79 -4.50 7.06
CA PRO A 54 14.37 -5.33 6.04
C PRO A 54 15.52 -6.09 6.70
N GLN A 55 15.27 -7.38 6.96
CA GLN A 55 16.31 -8.32 7.34
C GLN A 55 17.30 -8.40 6.17
N SER A 56 18.34 -7.57 6.26
CA SER A 56 19.53 -7.65 5.43
C SER A 56 20.22 -8.96 5.77
N GLU A 57 20.08 -9.97 4.93
CA GLU A 57 21.01 -11.09 4.90
C GLU A 57 22.42 -10.55 4.60
N GLY A 58 23.39 -10.84 5.46
CA GLY A 58 24.79 -10.53 5.16
C GLY A 58 25.70 -10.39 6.39
N GLU A 59 26.26 -11.54 6.79
CA GLU A 59 27.59 -11.68 7.38
C GLU A 59 27.77 -11.42 8.89
N GLN A 60 27.78 -12.55 9.59
CA GLN A 60 28.46 -12.73 10.88
C GLN A 60 29.90 -12.22 10.79
N GLN A 61 30.33 -11.42 11.77
CA GLN A 61 31.69 -11.51 12.28
C GLN A 61 31.71 -11.22 13.78
N HIS A 62 32.12 -12.25 14.49
CA HIS A 62 32.32 -12.37 15.92
C HIS A 62 33.81 -12.11 16.18
N GLU A 63 34.16 -11.14 17.02
CA GLU A 63 35.45 -11.05 17.74
C GLU A 63 35.35 -9.87 18.74
N ARG A 64 35.11 -10.08 20.04
CA ARG A 64 35.98 -10.54 21.14
C ARG A 64 36.92 -9.45 21.71
N ASN A 65 36.95 -9.41 23.06
CA ASN A 65 37.88 -8.74 24.01
C ASN A 65 37.37 -7.38 24.53
N GLY A 66 37.39 -7.06 25.83
CA GLY A 66 37.89 -7.70 27.06
C GLY A 66 37.27 -6.92 28.24
N ASP A 67 36.84 -7.58 29.30
CA ASP A 67 37.61 -7.74 30.55
C ASP A 67 38.06 -6.40 31.18
N ILE A 68 37.49 -6.04 32.34
CA ILE A 68 38.23 -5.81 33.59
C ILE A 68 37.25 -5.41 34.71
N THR A 69 37.29 -6.22 35.75
CA THR A 69 36.79 -6.14 37.14
C THR A 69 37.15 -4.86 37.90
N HIS A 70 36.32 -4.43 38.89
CA HIS A 70 36.63 -4.61 40.33
C HIS A 70 35.59 -3.97 41.28
N SER A 71 35.34 -4.69 42.37
CA SER A 71 34.52 -4.38 43.55
C SER A 71 34.90 -3.10 44.31
N GLY A 72 33.93 -2.57 45.06
CA GLY A 72 34.16 -1.70 46.21
C GLY A 72 32.89 -1.50 47.04
N ALA A 73 32.72 -2.29 48.09
CA ALA A 73 31.68 -2.14 49.11
C ALA A 73 32.07 -1.08 50.15
N VAL A 74 31.10 -0.34 50.70
CA VAL A 74 30.97 -0.08 52.16
C VAL A 74 29.63 0.61 52.49
N ALA A 75 29.03 0.12 53.57
CA ALA A 75 27.83 0.63 54.23
C ALA A 75 28.19 1.66 55.32
N ASN A 76 27.25 2.57 55.63
CA ASN A 76 26.77 2.95 56.99
C ASN A 76 26.13 4.35 56.99
N GLY A 77 25.06 4.52 57.77
CA GLY A 77 24.62 5.83 58.26
C GLY A 77 23.11 5.98 58.40
N GLU A 78 22.61 5.79 59.62
CA GLU A 78 21.23 5.83 60.09
C GLU A 78 20.58 7.24 60.14
N GLU A 79 19.23 7.22 60.18
CA GLU A 79 18.27 8.17 60.81
C GLU A 79 18.08 9.58 60.23
N ASN A 80 16.84 9.94 59.84
CA ASN A 80 15.91 10.68 60.72
C ASN A 80 14.53 11.01 60.07
N ASP A 81 13.48 10.73 60.85
CA ASP A 81 12.18 11.40 61.06
C ASP A 81 11.33 12.11 59.96
N GLN A 82 10.08 11.62 59.90
CA GLN A 82 8.78 12.34 60.04
C GLN A 82 8.19 13.20 58.88
N ASN A 83 6.99 12.76 58.48
CA ASN A 83 5.70 13.49 58.58
C ASN A 83 4.93 13.78 57.26
N GLU A 84 3.63 13.45 57.32
CA GLU A 84 2.47 14.04 56.59
C GLU A 84 2.49 14.00 55.04
N ASP A 85 1.43 13.72 54.29
CA ASP A 85 -0.01 13.75 54.52
C ASP A 85 -0.67 12.87 53.45
N ARG A 86 -1.72 12.13 53.81
CA ARG A 86 -2.43 11.18 52.93
C ARG A 86 -3.69 11.87 52.42
N VAL A 87 -3.65 12.42 51.21
CA VAL A 87 -4.86 12.80 50.47
C VAL A 87 -4.87 12.01 49.17
N HIS A 88 -5.62 10.91 49.15
CA HIS A 88 -6.07 10.28 47.92
C HIS A 88 -7.24 11.11 47.40
N GLU A 89 -6.95 12.07 46.54
CA GLU A 89 -7.96 12.63 45.66
C GLU A 89 -8.27 11.56 44.60
N GLU A 90 -9.47 11.01 44.67
CA GLU A 90 -10.02 10.12 43.64
C GLU A 90 -10.18 10.94 42.36
N GLU A 91 -9.15 10.95 41.51
CA GLU A 91 -9.28 11.33 40.12
C GLU A 91 -10.26 10.35 39.47
N LYS A 92 -11.50 10.81 39.29
CA LYS A 92 -12.43 10.19 38.35
C LYS A 92 -11.82 10.36 36.97
N GLN A 93 -11.04 9.37 36.58
CA GLN A 93 -10.56 9.18 35.24
C GLN A 93 -11.79 8.86 34.40
N ASP A 94 -12.30 9.88 33.71
CA ASP A 94 -13.26 9.71 32.63
C ASP A 94 -12.61 8.71 31.65
N VAL A 95 -13.14 7.49 31.64
CA VAL A 95 -12.75 6.46 30.70
C VAL A 95 -13.28 6.95 29.35
N ASP A 96 -12.41 7.60 28.59
CA ASP A 96 -12.61 7.76 27.15
C ASP A 96 -12.93 6.36 26.62
N GLU A 97 -14.17 6.17 26.17
CA GLU A 97 -14.57 5.05 25.35
C GLU A 97 -13.66 5.09 24.12
N VAL A 98 -12.57 4.33 24.18
CA VAL A 98 -11.75 4.05 23.01
C VAL A 98 -12.70 3.30 22.09
N GLU A 99 -13.26 4.01 21.11
CA GLU A 99 -13.91 3.38 19.97
C GLU A 99 -12.93 2.31 19.49
N GLU A 100 -13.29 1.04 19.66
CA GLU A 100 -12.59 -0.07 19.06
C GLU A 100 -12.67 0.16 17.55
N GLU A 101 -11.70 0.89 17.01
CA GLU A 101 -11.46 0.92 15.58
C GLU A 101 -11.30 -0.54 15.19
N GLU A 102 -12.32 -1.09 14.51
CA GLU A 102 -12.28 -2.44 13.96
C GLU A 102 -10.99 -2.56 13.14
N GLU A 103 -9.97 -3.16 13.78
CA GLU A 103 -8.64 -3.27 13.23
C GLU A 103 -8.77 -4.23 12.04
N GLU A 104 -8.71 -3.69 10.82
CA GLU A 104 -8.85 -4.50 9.60
C GLU A 104 -7.84 -5.66 9.67
N PRO A 105 -8.27 -6.90 9.35
CA PRO A 105 -7.43 -8.08 9.50
C PRO A 105 -6.12 -7.90 8.73
N TYR A 106 -5.04 -7.94 9.49
CA TYR A 106 -3.73 -7.48 9.07
C TYR A 106 -3.04 -8.55 8.22
N LEU A 107 -3.21 -8.49 6.91
CA LEU A 107 -2.52 -9.38 5.97
C LEU A 107 -1.15 -8.83 5.62
N GLU A 108 -0.14 -9.71 5.54
CA GLU A 108 1.18 -9.35 5.04
C GLU A 108 1.12 -8.89 3.58
N ASP A 109 1.99 -7.95 3.19
CA ASP A 109 2.05 -7.37 1.84
C ASP A 109 1.98 -8.41 0.70
N PRO A 110 2.71 -9.55 0.74
CA PRO A 110 2.66 -10.55 -0.33
C PRO A 110 1.31 -11.29 -0.41
N GLU A 111 0.66 -11.54 0.73
CA GLU A 111 -0.62 -12.24 0.79
C GLU A 111 -1.74 -11.32 0.32
N ARG A 112 -1.72 -10.07 0.80
CA ARG A 112 -2.62 -9.02 0.35
C ARG A 112 -2.51 -8.82 -1.16
N LEU A 113 -1.30 -8.71 -1.69
CA LEU A 113 -1.05 -8.57 -3.12
C LEU A 113 -1.62 -9.77 -3.91
N ARG A 114 -1.41 -11.00 -3.43
CA ARG A 114 -1.92 -12.22 -4.07
C ARG A 114 -3.45 -12.22 -4.12
N LEU A 115 -4.12 -11.79 -3.05
CA LEU A 115 -5.59 -11.72 -3.01
C LEU A 115 -6.13 -10.64 -3.96
N ILE A 116 -5.53 -9.44 -3.97
CA ILE A 116 -5.92 -8.37 -4.90
C ILE A 116 -5.74 -8.83 -6.35
N LEU A 117 -4.63 -9.50 -6.66
CA LEU A 117 -4.41 -10.09 -7.99
C LEU A 117 -5.47 -11.14 -8.33
N GLY A 118 -5.82 -12.00 -7.38
CA GLY A 118 -6.88 -13.00 -7.55
C GLY A 118 -8.24 -12.36 -7.85
N LEU A 119 -8.59 -11.28 -7.14
CA LEU A 119 -9.81 -10.52 -7.39
C LEU A 119 -9.79 -9.85 -8.78
N ALA A 120 -8.70 -9.16 -9.11
CA ALA A 120 -8.60 -8.46 -10.38
C ALA A 120 -8.55 -9.39 -11.59
N SER A 121 -8.02 -10.61 -11.44
CA SER A 121 -7.99 -11.61 -12.51
C SER A 121 -9.36 -12.14 -12.93
N GLN A 122 -10.36 -12.01 -12.04
CA GLN A 122 -11.74 -12.46 -12.26
C GLN A 122 -12.67 -11.31 -12.67
N TRP A 123 -12.17 -10.08 -12.71
CA TRP A 123 -12.99 -8.92 -13.02
C TRP A 123 -13.18 -8.77 -14.53
N GLU A 124 -14.42 -8.51 -14.93
CA GLU A 124 -14.83 -8.25 -16.31
C GLU A 124 -15.31 -6.80 -16.45
N GLU A 125 -15.17 -6.20 -17.63
CA GLU A 125 -15.47 -4.77 -17.84
C GLU A 125 -16.97 -4.40 -17.65
N ASP A 126 -17.87 -5.39 -17.74
CA ASP A 126 -19.30 -5.23 -17.47
C ASP A 126 -19.66 -5.42 -15.99
N ALA A 127 -18.74 -5.91 -15.17
CA ALA A 127 -18.91 -6.04 -13.73
C ALA A 127 -18.74 -4.70 -13.00
N SER A 128 -19.19 -4.64 -11.74
CA SER A 128 -18.95 -3.46 -10.90
C SER A 128 -17.45 -3.20 -10.77
N PRO A 129 -16.95 -1.97 -11.03
CA PRO A 129 -15.56 -1.62 -10.77
C PRO A 129 -15.27 -1.45 -9.28
N ARG A 130 -16.30 -1.46 -8.42
CA ARG A 130 -16.20 -1.23 -6.98
C ARG A 130 -16.46 -2.55 -6.25
N VAL A 131 -15.49 -2.98 -5.47
CA VAL A 131 -15.51 -4.21 -4.67
C VAL A 131 -15.17 -3.87 -3.22
N GLU A 132 -16.06 -4.21 -2.30
CA GLU A 132 -15.83 -4.07 -0.85
C GLU A 132 -15.69 -5.47 -0.26
N CYS A 133 -14.61 -5.72 0.49
CA CYS A 133 -14.27 -7.02 1.05
C CYS A 133 -13.40 -6.85 2.29
N GLU A 134 -12.86 -7.96 2.82
CA GLU A 134 -11.96 -7.95 3.99
C GLU A 134 -10.67 -7.13 3.75
N LEU A 135 -10.32 -6.87 2.49
CA LEU A 135 -9.20 -5.99 2.12
C LEU A 135 -9.59 -4.50 2.11
N GLY A 136 -10.78 -4.15 2.60
CA GLY A 136 -11.36 -2.82 2.48
C GLY A 136 -11.98 -2.59 1.10
N ARG A 137 -11.76 -1.41 0.53
CA ARG A 137 -12.34 -1.00 -0.75
C ARG A 137 -11.33 -1.14 -1.87
N VAL A 138 -11.74 -1.85 -2.92
CA VAL A 138 -10.96 -2.09 -4.14
C VAL A 138 -11.70 -1.47 -5.32
N LEU A 139 -11.04 -0.56 -6.02
CA LEU A 139 -11.49 0.01 -7.28
C LEU A 139 -10.69 -0.61 -8.43
N LEU A 140 -11.38 -1.17 -9.42
CA LEU A 140 -10.83 -1.65 -10.68
C LEU A 140 -11.22 -0.67 -11.78
N HIS A 141 -10.24 -0.18 -12.53
CA HIS A 141 -10.47 0.85 -13.54
C HIS A 141 -9.72 0.53 -14.83
N PRO A 142 -10.41 0.40 -15.98
CA PRO A 142 -9.76 0.11 -17.25
C PRO A 142 -8.96 1.32 -17.73
N ILE A 143 -7.73 1.08 -18.15
CA ILE A 143 -6.80 2.07 -18.68
C ILE A 143 -6.56 1.76 -20.16
N PRO A 144 -6.96 2.63 -21.10
CA PRO A 144 -6.86 2.33 -22.52
C PRO A 144 -5.40 2.20 -22.96
N LEU A 145 -5.14 1.20 -23.78
CA LEU A 145 -3.90 1.04 -24.53
C LEU A 145 -3.98 1.85 -25.83
N PRO A 146 -2.86 2.43 -26.29
CA PRO A 146 -2.83 3.06 -27.60
C PRO A 146 -3.11 1.99 -28.67
N PRO A 147 -3.80 2.37 -29.77
CA PRO A 147 -4.08 1.42 -30.84
C PRO A 147 -2.77 0.87 -31.41
N PRO A 148 -2.72 -0.44 -31.73
CA PRO A 148 -1.53 -1.05 -32.31
C PRO A 148 -1.20 -0.38 -33.65
N GLU A 149 0.06 -0.01 -33.85
CA GLU A 149 0.54 0.47 -35.15
C GLU A 149 0.41 -0.67 -36.17
N ILE A 150 -0.61 -0.59 -37.03
CA ILE A 150 -0.78 -1.55 -38.12
C ILE A 150 0.25 -1.18 -39.20
N PRO A 151 1.24 -2.04 -39.52
CA PRO A 151 2.12 -1.78 -40.65
C PRO A 151 1.28 -1.71 -41.93
N ALA A 152 1.56 -0.73 -42.79
CA ALA A 152 0.86 -0.55 -44.06
C ALA A 152 0.86 -1.87 -44.86
N SER A 153 -0.32 -2.47 -44.99
CA SER A 153 -0.48 -3.81 -45.54
C SER A 153 -0.31 -3.81 -47.07
N GLY A 154 0.84 -4.28 -47.54
CA GLY A 154 1.09 -4.62 -48.96
C GLY A 154 1.01 -6.12 -49.26
N VAL A 155 0.72 -6.98 -48.29
CA VAL A 155 0.73 -8.45 -48.46
C VAL A 155 -0.56 -9.05 -47.89
N PRO A 156 -1.31 -9.87 -48.66
CA PRO A 156 -2.53 -10.50 -48.20
C PRO A 156 -2.19 -11.64 -47.22
N LEU A 157 -2.04 -11.31 -45.95
CA LEU A 157 -1.98 -12.29 -44.87
C LEU A 157 -3.39 -12.65 -44.41
N PRO A 158 -3.66 -13.92 -44.04
CA PRO A 158 -4.94 -14.31 -43.48
C PRO A 158 -5.24 -13.45 -42.25
N THR A 159 -6.37 -12.75 -42.27
CA THR A 159 -6.82 -11.88 -41.18
C THR A 159 -7.20 -12.75 -39.98
N VAL A 160 -6.21 -13.13 -39.19
CA VAL A 160 -6.47 -13.65 -37.85
C VAL A 160 -7.03 -12.48 -37.05
N ARG A 161 -8.34 -12.51 -36.77
CA ARG A 161 -8.98 -11.58 -35.84
C ARG A 161 -8.49 -11.89 -34.42
N THR A 162 -7.25 -11.56 -34.10
CA THR A 162 -6.83 -11.47 -32.71
C THR A 162 -7.58 -10.28 -32.11
N THR A 163 -8.49 -10.54 -31.17
CA THR A 163 -8.98 -9.53 -30.24
C THR A 163 -7.78 -9.03 -29.46
N LEU A 164 -7.13 -8.00 -29.98
CA LEU A 164 -5.99 -7.38 -29.31
C LEU A 164 -6.51 -6.78 -28.02
N PRO A 165 -5.92 -7.12 -26.87
CA PRO A 165 -6.34 -6.52 -25.63
C PRO A 165 -6.21 -5.00 -25.71
N SER A 166 -7.29 -4.31 -25.37
CA SER A 166 -7.41 -2.85 -25.53
C SER A 166 -7.15 -2.07 -24.25
N SER A 167 -6.97 -2.73 -23.11
CA SER A 167 -6.92 -2.07 -21.80
C SER A 167 -5.96 -2.77 -20.82
N PHE A 168 -5.23 -1.98 -20.05
CA PHE A 168 -4.72 -2.38 -18.74
C PHE A 168 -5.84 -2.23 -17.69
N VAL A 169 -5.65 -2.82 -16.51
CA VAL A 169 -6.51 -2.58 -15.35
C VAL A 169 -5.70 -1.91 -14.25
N LEU A 170 -6.07 -0.69 -13.88
CA LEU A 170 -5.59 -0.02 -12.66
C LEU A 170 -6.42 -0.54 -11.49
N VAL A 171 -5.73 -1.01 -10.45
CA VAL A 171 -6.37 -1.42 -9.20
C VAL A 171 -5.90 -0.49 -8.09
N LEU A 172 -6.84 0.14 -7.39
CA LEU A 172 -6.59 0.95 -6.21
C LEU A 172 -7.26 0.29 -5.02
N ASN A 173 -6.52 0.10 -3.93
CA ASN A 173 -7.04 -0.43 -2.69
C ASN A 173 -6.79 0.54 -1.53
N GLY A 174 -7.85 0.85 -0.81
CA GLY A 174 -7.87 1.63 0.41
C GLY A 174 -8.63 0.87 1.51
N SER A 175 -8.70 1.46 2.70
CA SER A 175 -9.49 0.90 3.79
C SER A 175 -10.99 0.93 3.49
N SER A 176 -11.77 0.25 4.32
CA SER A 176 -13.23 0.36 4.39
C SER A 176 -13.72 1.80 4.55
N ARG A 177 -12.92 2.68 5.17
CA ARG A 177 -13.25 4.10 5.37
C ARG A 177 -12.97 4.95 4.14
N THR A 178 -12.00 4.56 3.29
CA THR A 178 -11.61 5.30 2.10
C THR A 178 -12.81 5.58 1.18
N PRO A 179 -13.20 6.84 0.93
CA PRO A 179 -14.36 7.15 0.09
C PRO A 179 -14.17 6.69 -1.36
N TRP A 180 -15.23 6.13 -1.96
CA TRP A 180 -15.24 5.78 -3.39
C TRP A 180 -14.93 7.00 -4.28
N THR A 181 -15.36 8.20 -3.87
CA THR A 181 -15.05 9.44 -4.58
C THR A 181 -13.55 9.71 -4.65
N THR A 182 -12.82 9.45 -3.56
CA THR A 182 -11.37 9.60 -3.53
C THR A 182 -10.68 8.57 -4.43
N LEU A 183 -11.10 7.30 -4.37
CA LEU A 183 -10.56 6.27 -5.25
C LEU A 183 -10.78 6.61 -6.73
N ASN A 184 -11.97 7.07 -7.11
CA ASN A 184 -12.26 7.48 -8.48
C ASN A 184 -11.42 8.70 -8.90
N ALA A 185 -11.33 9.73 -8.05
CA ALA A 185 -10.50 10.90 -8.33
C ALA A 185 -9.03 10.52 -8.56
N LYS A 186 -8.48 9.60 -7.76
CA LYS A 186 -7.11 9.08 -7.94
C LYS A 186 -6.94 8.25 -9.21
N ALA A 187 -7.96 7.47 -9.60
CA ALA A 187 -7.94 6.76 -10.86
C ALA A 187 -7.96 7.73 -12.07
N ASP A 188 -8.78 8.78 -12.00
CA ASP A 188 -8.84 9.82 -13.04
C ASP A 188 -7.52 10.59 -13.13
N GLU A 189 -6.93 11.00 -11.99
CA GLU A 189 -5.59 11.62 -11.95
C GLU A 189 -4.53 10.75 -12.64
N PHE A 190 -4.52 9.44 -12.35
CA PHE A 190 -3.61 8.50 -13.01
C PHE A 190 -3.87 8.42 -14.51
N ARG A 191 -5.13 8.33 -14.92
CA ARG A 191 -5.53 8.22 -16.32
C ARG A 191 -5.12 9.45 -17.13
N GLU A 192 -5.21 10.65 -16.57
CA GLU A 192 -4.75 11.86 -17.26
C GLU A 192 -3.23 11.86 -17.45
N ARG A 193 -2.45 11.42 -16.45
CA ARG A 193 -0.99 11.24 -16.61
C ARG A 193 -0.67 10.14 -17.63
N TRP A 194 -1.43 9.05 -17.60
CA TRP A 194 -1.30 7.94 -18.55
C TRP A 194 -1.47 8.39 -20.00
N LYS A 195 -2.49 9.21 -20.30
CA LYS A 195 -2.72 9.75 -21.65
C LYS A 195 -1.50 10.48 -22.21
N VAL A 196 -0.88 11.33 -21.39
CA VAL A 196 0.34 12.07 -21.75
C VAL A 196 1.49 11.11 -22.07
N HIS A 197 1.65 10.04 -21.28
CA HIS A 197 2.74 9.08 -21.47
C HIS A 197 2.49 8.06 -22.59
N ALA A 198 1.23 7.68 -22.81
CA ALA A 198 0.80 6.71 -23.81
C ALA A 198 0.49 7.36 -25.17
N GLY A 199 0.49 8.70 -25.26
CA GLY A 199 0.21 9.44 -26.49
C GLY A 199 -1.24 9.27 -26.96
N ILE A 200 -2.18 9.18 -26.01
CA ILE A 200 -3.62 9.00 -26.24
C ILE A 200 -4.36 10.31 -25.99
#